data_AF-A0A2N9N9V2-F1
#
_entry.id   AF-A0A2N9N9V2-F1
#
_cell.length_a   1.000
_cell.length_b   1.000
_cell.length_c   1.000
_cell.angle_alpha   90.00
_cell.angle_beta   90.00
_cell.angle_gamma   90.00
#
_symmetry.space_group_name_H-M   'P 1'
#
loop_
_entity.id
_entity.type
_entity.pdbx_description
1 polymer ?
#
loop_
_entity_poly.entity_id
_entity_poly.type
_entity_poly.pdbx_seq_one_letter_code
_entity_poly.pdbx_strand_id
1 'polypeptide(L)'
;MGRKVVRGLLVVVGSLAIGGPLATGQSQSTAATEHVVPDAPHPAAAPVHAFWDRTNILLFSGIAVVRGMDYASTRNFQARGRQEILLPDEVVNNSAGFAALEAAGTMTSVGISYILHRTGHHTLERWMSIGHIGVTAFGDVRNYCLKTKHPNP
;
A
#
# COMPACT_ATOMS: atom_id res chain seq x y z
N MET A 1 -6.94 -39.46 14.39
CA MET A 1 -8.04 -38.52 14.67
C MET A 1 -7.45 -37.21 15.19
N GLY A 2 -7.05 -36.29 14.30
CA GLY A 2 -6.33 -35.05 14.65
C GLY A 2 -7.11 -33.82 14.21
N ARG A 3 -7.47 -32.94 15.16
CA ARG A 3 -8.30 -31.74 14.96
C ARG A 3 -7.61 -30.76 14.00
N LYS A 4 -8.28 -30.41 12.90
CA LYS A 4 -7.90 -29.30 12.03
C LYS A 4 -8.18 -27.99 12.78
N VAL A 5 -7.13 -27.23 13.10
CA VAL A 5 -7.29 -25.88 13.66
C VAL A 5 -7.25 -24.90 12.49
N VAL A 6 -8.42 -24.44 12.07
CA VAL A 6 -8.56 -23.32 11.14
C VAL A 6 -8.17 -22.05 11.90
N ARG A 7 -7.10 -21.37 11.47
CA ARG A 7 -6.74 -20.04 11.99
C ARG A 7 -7.10 -19.02 10.93
N GLY A 8 -8.17 -18.29 11.19
CA GLY A 8 -8.67 -17.21 10.34
C GLY A 8 -7.68 -16.05 10.28
N LEU A 9 -7.50 -15.52 9.06
CA LEU A 9 -6.82 -14.27 8.81
C LEU A 9 -7.74 -13.13 9.26
N LEU A 10 -7.35 -12.44 10.34
CA LEU A 10 -8.01 -11.26 10.85
C LEU A 10 -7.54 -10.04 10.04
N VAL A 11 -8.40 -9.46 9.21
CA VAL A 11 -8.17 -8.15 8.60
C VAL A 11 -8.70 -7.09 9.58
N VAL A 12 -7.79 -6.34 10.21
CA VAL A 12 -8.15 -5.20 11.04
C VAL A 12 -8.27 -3.96 10.15
N VAL A 13 -9.51 -3.51 9.94
CA VAL A 13 -9.81 -2.18 9.38
C VAL A 13 -9.80 -1.20 10.54
N GLY A 14 -8.75 -0.38 10.62
CA GLY A 14 -8.67 0.72 11.59
C GLY A 14 -9.41 1.94 11.08
N SER A 15 -10.62 2.19 11.60
CA SER A 15 -11.32 3.46 11.44
C SER A 15 -10.77 4.47 12.46
N LEU A 16 -10.09 5.52 11.99
CA LEU A 16 -9.70 6.64 12.84
C LEU A 16 -10.74 7.75 12.71
N ALA A 17 -11.64 7.82 13.70
CA ALA A 17 -12.49 8.99 13.92
C ALA A 17 -11.70 10.00 14.76
N ILE A 18 -11.45 11.19 14.21
CA ILE A 18 -10.92 12.32 14.98
C ILE A 18 -12.08 13.28 15.21
N GLY A 19 -12.61 13.24 16.44
CA GLY A 19 -13.53 14.26 16.95
C GLY A 19 -12.75 15.52 17.37
N GLY A 20 -13.19 16.67 16.88
CA GLY A 20 -12.78 17.99 17.37
C GLY A 20 -13.95 18.69 18.09
N PRO A 21 -13.69 19.54 19.09
CA PRO A 21 -14.71 20.09 19.99
C PRO A 21 -15.65 21.09 19.29
N LEU A 22 -16.94 21.03 19.64
CA LEU A 22 -17.93 22.04 19.28
C LEU A 22 -17.69 23.29 20.14
N ALA A 23 -17.12 24.34 19.53
CA ALA A 23 -17.11 25.67 20.13
C ALA A 23 -18.44 26.37 19.79
N THR A 24 -19.30 26.55 20.80
CA THR A 24 -20.54 27.32 20.71
C THR A 24 -20.22 28.82 20.69
N GLY A 25 -20.06 29.36 19.48
CA GLY A 25 -20.03 30.81 19.24
C GLY A 25 -21.43 31.37 19.12
N GLN A 26 -21.73 32.40 19.91
CA GLN A 26 -23.04 33.07 20.03
C GLN A 26 -23.52 33.67 18.69
N SER A 27 -24.79 33.43 18.35
CA SER A 27 -25.50 34.19 17.30
C SER A 27 -25.72 35.63 17.75
N GLN A 28 -25.05 36.58 17.09
CA GLN A 28 -25.52 37.95 17.00
C GLN A 28 -26.00 38.20 15.57
N SER A 29 -27.33 38.18 15.42
CA SER A 29 -28.02 38.70 14.25
C SER A 29 -27.81 40.21 14.20
N THR A 30 -27.01 40.66 13.24
CA THR A 30 -26.99 42.07 12.80
C THR A 30 -27.26 42.06 11.29
N ALA A 31 -28.33 42.73 10.90
CA ALA A 31 -28.74 42.90 9.52
C ALA A 31 -27.59 43.54 8.73
N ALA A 32 -27.11 42.85 7.69
CA ALA A 32 -26.05 43.32 6.82
C ALA A 32 -26.61 43.55 5.42
N THR A 33 -26.46 44.80 4.98
CA THR A 33 -26.59 45.32 3.62
C THR A 33 -26.08 44.32 2.59
N GLU A 34 -26.81 44.12 1.49
CA GLU A 34 -26.42 43.28 0.36
C GLU A 34 -25.19 43.89 -0.33
N HIS A 35 -24.02 43.51 0.18
CA HIS A 35 -22.74 43.79 -0.44
C HIS A 35 -22.58 42.80 -1.60
N VAL A 36 -22.77 43.28 -2.84
CA VAL A 36 -22.39 42.54 -4.04
C VAL A 36 -20.87 42.40 -4.02
N VAL A 37 -20.40 41.31 -3.43
CA VAL A 37 -19.01 40.86 -3.52
C VAL A 37 -18.75 40.60 -5.00
N PRO A 38 -17.76 41.24 -5.64
CA PRO A 38 -17.34 40.87 -6.98
C PRO A 38 -16.98 39.38 -6.93
N ASP A 39 -17.49 38.59 -7.87
CA ASP A 39 -17.15 37.17 -8.00
C ASP A 39 -15.63 37.04 -8.04
N ALA A 40 -15.04 36.71 -6.88
CA ALA A 40 -13.60 36.57 -6.76
C ALA A 40 -13.23 35.39 -7.66
N PRO A 41 -12.20 35.49 -8.51
CA PRO A 41 -11.82 34.38 -9.39
C PRO A 41 -11.68 33.12 -8.54
N HIS A 42 -12.59 32.16 -8.73
CA HIS A 42 -12.48 30.87 -8.08
C HIS A 42 -11.06 30.37 -8.37
N PRO A 43 -10.26 30.02 -7.35
CA PRO A 43 -8.93 29.49 -7.59
C PRO A 43 -9.09 28.31 -8.54
N ALA A 44 -8.49 28.44 -9.72
CA ALA A 44 -8.55 27.41 -10.75
C ALA A 44 -8.15 26.09 -10.09
N ALA A 45 -9.02 25.07 -10.22
CA ALA A 45 -8.73 23.76 -9.69
C ALA A 45 -7.32 23.34 -10.13
N ALA A 46 -6.50 22.91 -9.17
CA ALA A 46 -5.12 22.53 -9.46
C ALA A 46 -5.12 21.51 -10.62
N PRO A 47 -4.21 21.65 -11.61
CA PRO A 47 -4.20 20.78 -12.76
C PRO A 47 -4.05 19.32 -12.33
N VAL A 48 -5.05 18.51 -12.68
CA VAL A 48 -5.06 17.07 -12.40
C VAL A 48 -4.15 16.38 -13.41
N HIS A 49 -3.16 15.62 -12.92
CA HIS A 49 -2.29 14.84 -13.77
C HIS A 49 -3.03 13.62 -14.35
N ALA A 50 -2.58 13.10 -15.48
CA ALA A 50 -3.10 11.83 -16.00
C ALA A 50 -2.66 10.65 -15.13
N PHE A 51 -3.51 9.63 -14.98
CA PHE A 51 -3.15 8.43 -14.20
C PHE A 51 -1.89 7.74 -14.72
N TRP A 52 -1.74 7.59 -16.04
CA TRP A 52 -0.56 7.01 -16.67
C TRP A 52 0.50 8.07 -17.00
N ASP A 53 0.83 8.91 -16.03
CA ASP A 53 1.96 9.84 -16.15
C ASP A 53 3.30 9.14 -15.89
N ARG A 54 4.39 9.84 -16.22
CA ARG A 54 5.75 9.32 -16.04
C ARG A 54 6.02 8.89 -14.60
N THR A 55 5.51 9.66 -13.63
CA THR A 55 5.72 9.38 -12.21
C THR A 55 5.07 8.05 -11.80
N ASN A 56 3.84 7.76 -12.25
CA ASN A 56 3.15 6.53 -11.90
C ASN A 56 3.76 5.34 -12.61
N ILE A 57 4.15 5.51 -13.88
CA ILE A 57 4.89 4.48 -14.60
C ILE A 57 6.15 4.09 -13.83
N LEU A 58 6.92 5.07 -13.35
CA LEU A 58 8.12 4.81 -12.54
C LEU A 58 7.77 4.14 -11.20
N LEU A 59 6.77 4.63 -10.49
CA LEU A 59 6.35 4.04 -9.20
C LEU A 59 5.85 2.59 -9.36
N PHE A 60 5.01 2.30 -10.35
CA PHE A 60 4.51 0.96 -10.62
C PHE A 60 5.62 0.03 -11.10
N SER A 61 6.58 0.54 -11.88
CA SER A 61 7.78 -0.23 -12.24
C SER A 61 8.61 -0.56 -10.99
N GLY A 62 8.74 0.37 -10.05
CA GLY A 62 9.40 0.16 -8.76
C GLY A 62 8.72 -0.93 -7.94
N ILE A 63 7.38 -0.93 -7.88
CA ILE A 63 6.60 -2.00 -7.23
C ILE A 63 6.90 -3.35 -7.88
N ALA A 64 6.85 -3.43 -9.21
CA ALA A 64 7.13 -4.68 -9.92
C ALA A 64 8.55 -5.20 -9.63
N VAL A 65 9.54 -4.30 -9.56
CA VAL A 65 10.93 -4.67 -9.20
C VAL A 65 11.01 -5.20 -7.78
N VAL A 66 10.46 -4.52 -6.78
CA VAL A 66 10.56 -4.99 -5.38
C VAL A 66 9.77 -6.29 -5.15
N ARG A 67 8.66 -6.52 -5.86
CA ARG A 67 7.95 -7.82 -5.82
C ARG A 67 8.79 -8.93 -6.47
N GLY A 68 9.47 -8.63 -7.58
CA GLY A 68 10.47 -9.55 -8.16
C GLY A 68 11.64 -9.84 -7.21
N MET A 69 12.09 -8.85 -6.45
CA MET A 69 13.13 -9.02 -5.42
C MET A 69 12.63 -9.86 -4.24
N ASP A 70 11.40 -9.67 -3.78
CA ASP A 70 10.78 -10.47 -2.74
C ASP A 70 10.74 -11.94 -3.14
N TYR A 71 10.30 -12.23 -4.38
CA TYR A 71 10.37 -13.57 -4.96
C TYR A 71 11.79 -14.15 -4.85
N ALA A 72 12.79 -13.42 -5.36
CA ALA A 72 14.17 -13.87 -5.36
C ALA A 72 14.72 -14.05 -3.94
N SER A 73 14.39 -13.15 -3.02
CA SER A 73 14.83 -13.17 -1.62
C SER A 73 14.31 -14.42 -0.92
N THR A 74 13.05 -14.78 -1.14
CA THR A 74 12.40 -15.97 -0.59
C THR A 74 12.99 -17.26 -1.18
N ARG A 75 13.30 -17.28 -2.49
CA ARG A 75 14.01 -18.42 -3.10
C ARG A 75 15.42 -18.60 -2.53
N ASN A 76 16.15 -17.51 -2.35
CA ASN A 76 17.46 -17.53 -1.69
C ASN A 76 17.35 -17.98 -0.23
N PHE A 77 16.31 -17.54 0.49
CA PHE A 77 16.07 -17.92 1.88
C PHE A 77 15.80 -19.43 2.04
N GLN A 78 14.99 -20.00 1.14
CA GLN A 78 14.75 -21.45 1.06
C GLN A 78 16.02 -22.23 0.74
N ALA A 79 16.80 -21.78 -0.25
CA ALA A 79 18.06 -22.42 -0.63
C ALA A 79 19.07 -22.50 0.54
N ARG A 80 18.95 -21.58 1.51
CA ARG A 80 19.76 -21.53 2.74
C ARG A 80 19.18 -22.33 3.90
N GLY A 81 18.23 -23.23 3.64
CA GLY A 81 17.68 -24.18 4.61
C GLY A 81 16.74 -23.55 5.64
N ARG A 82 16.10 -22.42 5.32
CA ARG A 82 15.11 -21.76 6.18
C ARG A 82 13.72 -21.91 5.58
N GLN A 83 12.76 -22.34 6.40
CA GLN A 83 11.34 -22.32 6.03
C GLN A 83 10.78 -20.91 6.22
N GLU A 84 9.99 -20.48 5.25
CA GLU A 84 9.24 -19.23 5.28
C GLU A 84 8.10 -19.35 6.31
N ILE A 85 8.06 -18.45 7.29
CA ILE A 85 7.11 -18.50 8.42
C ILE A 85 5.75 -17.88 8.05
N LEU A 86 5.67 -17.12 6.95
CA LEU A 86 4.53 -16.27 6.63
C LEU A 86 3.64 -16.83 5.51
N LEU A 87 4.16 -17.68 4.63
CA LEU A 87 3.37 -18.32 3.57
C LEU A 87 3.24 -19.84 3.76
N PRO A 88 2.06 -20.43 3.51
CA PRO A 88 1.87 -21.88 3.53
C PRO A 88 2.81 -22.57 2.53
N ASP A 89 3.42 -23.68 2.94
CA ASP A 89 4.38 -24.47 2.13
C ASP A 89 3.84 -24.83 0.72
N GLU A 90 2.51 -24.88 0.53
CA GLU A 90 1.85 -25.21 -0.75
C GLU A 90 1.91 -24.09 -1.81
N VAL A 91 1.96 -22.81 -1.40
CA VAL A 91 2.10 -21.67 -2.33
C VAL A 91 3.57 -21.44 -2.68
N VAL A 92 4.45 -21.67 -1.71
CA VAL A 92 5.88 -21.37 -1.79
C VAL A 92 6.67 -22.43 -2.56
N ASN A 93 6.24 -23.70 -2.52
CA ASN A 93 6.87 -24.79 -3.27
C ASN A 93 6.48 -24.85 -4.75
N ASN A 94 5.45 -24.11 -5.17
CA ASN A 94 5.13 -23.94 -6.58
C ASN A 94 5.65 -22.58 -7.06
N SER A 95 6.79 -22.60 -7.75
CA SER A 95 7.44 -21.40 -8.31
C SER A 95 6.48 -20.53 -9.13
N ALA A 96 5.51 -21.14 -9.83
CA ALA A 96 4.50 -20.42 -10.61
C ALA A 96 3.40 -19.82 -9.73
N GLY A 97 2.99 -20.53 -8.67
CA GLY A 97 1.99 -20.04 -7.71
C GLY A 97 2.47 -18.82 -6.95
N PHE A 98 3.74 -18.84 -6.50
CA PHE A 98 4.33 -17.68 -5.85
C PHE A 98 4.52 -16.51 -6.82
N ALA A 99 5.02 -16.75 -8.04
CA ALA A 99 5.11 -15.69 -9.06
C ALA A 99 3.73 -15.07 -9.39
N ALA A 100 2.67 -15.87 -9.41
CA ALA A 100 1.30 -15.37 -9.59
C ALA A 100 0.84 -14.50 -8.42
N LEU A 101 1.22 -14.82 -7.18
CA LEU A 101 0.94 -13.98 -6.01
C LEU A 101 1.70 -12.65 -6.08
N GLU A 102 2.95 -12.66 -6.52
CA GLU A 102 3.76 -11.47 -6.75
C GLU A 102 3.12 -10.54 -7.77
N ALA A 103 2.68 -11.10 -8.90
CA ALA A 103 1.92 -10.39 -9.92
C ALA A 103 0.60 -9.85 -9.38
N ALA A 104 -0.15 -10.65 -8.60
CA ALA A 104 -1.40 -10.23 -7.99
C ALA A 104 -1.19 -9.03 -7.04
N GLY A 105 -0.17 -9.07 -6.18
CA GLY A 105 0.16 -7.95 -5.28
C GLY A 105 0.54 -6.67 -6.03
N THR A 106 1.26 -6.81 -7.15
CA THR A 106 1.56 -5.70 -8.05
C THR A 106 0.28 -5.09 -8.61
N MET A 107 -0.61 -5.92 -9.16
CA MET A 107 -1.87 -5.47 -9.76
C MET A 107 -2.83 -4.86 -8.73
N THR A 108 -2.89 -5.41 -7.51
CA THR A 108 -3.66 -4.82 -6.40
C THR A 108 -3.17 -3.40 -6.10
N SER A 109 -1.86 -3.17 -6.17
CA SER A 109 -1.29 -1.85 -5.90
C SER A 109 -1.66 -0.82 -6.95
N VAL A 110 -1.55 -1.20 -8.22
CA VAL A 110 -2.02 -0.37 -9.35
C VAL A 110 -3.52 -0.10 -9.21
N GLY A 111 -4.33 -1.10 -8.85
CA GLY A 111 -5.77 -0.96 -8.68
C GLY A 111 -6.17 -0.01 -7.55
N ILE A 112 -5.54 -0.11 -6.37
CA ILE A 112 -5.79 0.83 -5.27
C ILE A 112 -5.37 2.24 -5.67
N SER A 113 -4.20 2.39 -6.30
CA SER A 113 -3.74 3.67 -6.84
C SER A 113 -4.75 4.27 -7.83
N TYR A 114 -5.32 3.45 -8.72
CA TYR A 114 -6.34 3.87 -9.67
C TYR A 114 -7.62 4.36 -8.97
N ILE A 115 -8.08 3.66 -7.93
CA ILE A 115 -9.25 4.09 -7.15
C ILE A 115 -8.98 5.44 -6.47
N LEU A 116 -7.79 5.62 -5.87
CA LEU A 116 -7.39 6.88 -5.25
C LEU A 116 -7.34 8.02 -6.26
N HIS A 117 -6.77 7.76 -7.44
CA HIS A 117 -6.75 8.71 -8.54
C HIS A 117 -8.16 9.14 -8.95
N ARG A 118 -9.04 8.15 -9.21
CA ARG A 118 -10.41 8.38 -9.70
C ARG A 118 -11.32 9.05 -8.66
N THR A 119 -10.95 9.00 -7.39
CA THR A 119 -11.65 9.67 -6.28
C THR A 119 -11.01 11.02 -5.90
N GLY A 120 -10.00 11.49 -6.64
CA GLY A 120 -9.36 12.80 -6.43
C GLY A 120 -8.26 12.81 -5.36
N HIS A 121 -7.90 11.67 -4.79
CA HIS A 121 -6.87 11.54 -3.75
C HIS A 121 -5.46 11.43 -4.36
N HIS A 122 -5.08 12.38 -5.21
CA HIS A 122 -3.85 12.38 -6.01
C HIS A 122 -2.56 12.28 -5.20
N THR A 123 -2.53 12.84 -3.98
CA THR A 123 -1.38 12.74 -3.10
C THR A 123 -1.28 11.33 -2.50
N LEU A 124 -2.40 10.78 -2.04
CA LEU A 124 -2.45 9.46 -1.41
C LEU A 124 -2.16 8.35 -2.42
N GLU A 125 -2.59 8.53 -3.66
CA GLU A 125 -2.23 7.69 -4.81
C GLU A 125 -0.72 7.44 -4.91
N ARG A 126 0.10 8.50 -4.79
CA ARG A 126 1.58 8.37 -4.87
C ARG A 126 2.17 7.78 -3.60
N TRP A 127 1.67 8.20 -2.44
CA TRP A 127 2.12 7.68 -1.15
C TRP A 127 1.86 6.18 -1.00
N MET A 128 0.75 5.69 -1.57
CA MET A 128 0.45 4.25 -1.59
C MET A 128 1.59 3.46 -2.24
N SER A 129 2.06 3.91 -3.41
CA SER A 129 3.15 3.23 -4.13
C SER A 129 4.50 3.37 -3.41
N ILE A 130 4.81 4.57 -2.90
CA ILE A 130 6.05 4.80 -2.13
C ILE A 130 6.08 3.92 -0.88
N GLY A 131 4.96 3.85 -0.15
CA GLY A 131 4.82 3.04 1.05
C GLY A 131 4.99 1.55 0.76
N HIS A 132 4.37 1.04 -0.30
CA HIS A 132 4.55 -0.35 -0.73
C HIS A 132 6.03 -0.63 -1.01
N ILE A 133 6.68 0.16 -1.87
CA ILE A 133 8.10 0.00 -2.20
C ILE A 133 8.96 -0.03 -0.93
N GLY A 134 8.76 0.92 -0.02
CA GLY A 134 9.54 1.02 1.21
C GLY A 134 9.40 -0.20 2.10
N VAL A 135 8.18 -0.67 2.32
CA VAL A 135 7.91 -1.84 3.19
C VAL A 135 8.48 -3.12 2.59
N THR A 136 8.25 -3.37 1.30
CA THR A 136 8.72 -4.59 0.63
C THR A 136 10.25 -4.60 0.52
N ALA A 137 10.87 -3.52 0.06
CA ALA A 137 12.32 -3.44 -0.04
C ALA A 137 13.02 -3.61 1.32
N PHE A 138 12.44 -3.10 2.41
CA PHE A 138 12.96 -3.33 3.75
C PHE A 138 12.91 -4.82 4.13
N GLY A 139 11.82 -5.50 3.80
CA GLY A 139 11.68 -6.95 3.97
C GLY A 139 12.75 -7.74 3.21
N ASP A 140 12.95 -7.40 1.94
CA ASP A 140 13.95 -8.03 1.07
C ASP A 140 15.36 -7.88 1.63
N VAL A 141 15.74 -6.65 1.99
CA VAL A 141 17.06 -6.35 2.57
C VAL A 141 17.25 -7.14 3.86
N ARG A 142 16.23 -7.17 4.73
CA ARG A 142 16.28 -7.95 5.96
C ARG A 142 16.48 -9.43 5.67
N ASN A 143 15.79 -10.00 4.67
CA ASN A 143 15.95 -11.40 4.27
C ASN A 143 17.38 -11.71 3.84
N TYR A 144 18.01 -10.83 3.05
CA TYR A 144 19.41 -10.99 2.64
C TYR A 144 20.41 -10.85 3.80
N CYS A 145 20.16 -9.93 4.73
CA CYS A 145 21.04 -9.69 5.88
C CYS A 145 21.03 -10.82 6.92
N LEU A 146 20.07 -11.74 6.89
CA LEU A 146 20.04 -12.88 7.81
C LEU A 146 21.18 -13.86 7.47
N LYS A 147 21.78 -14.50 8.49
CA LYS A 147 22.83 -15.52 8.33
C LYS A 147 22.27 -16.85 7.79
N THR A 148 23.14 -17.65 7.17
CA THR A 148 22.84 -19.00 6.68
C THR A 148 22.55 -19.91 7.88
N LYS A 149 21.53 -20.76 7.77
CA LYS A 149 21.31 -21.81 8.76
C LYS A 149 22.20 -23.00 8.38
N HIS A 150 23.26 -23.22 9.14
CA HIS A 150 24.05 -24.43 9.01
C HIS A 150 23.32 -25.56 9.75
N PRO A 151 23.24 -26.78 9.17
CA PRO A 151 22.86 -27.96 9.94
C PRO A 151 23.83 -28.08 11.13
N ASN A 152 23.31 -28.31 12.34
CA ASN A 152 24.18 -28.72 13.44
C ASN A 152 24.79 -30.09 13.08
N PRO A 153 26.10 -30.31 13.31
CA PRO A 153 26.75 -31.59 13.06
C PRO A 153 26.14 -32.71 13.90
#